data_AF-A0A6B2G7T7-F1
#
_entry.id   AF-A0A6B2G7T7-F1
#
_cell.length_a   1.000
_cell.length_b   1.000
_cell.length_c   1.000
_cell.angle_alpha   90.00
_cell.angle_beta   90.00
_cell.angle_gamma   90.00
#
_symmetry.space_group_name_H-M   'P 1'
#
loop_
_entity.id
_entity.type
_entity.pdbx_description
1 polymer ?
#
loop_
_entity_poly.entity_id
_entity_poly.type
_entity_poly.pdbx_seq_one_letter_code
_entity_poly.pdbx_strand_id
1 'polypeptide(L)'
;SYAPCQVLIQVGTDFHDLETVVIRDINLFYYWQEFFLVSKTSYIEALMLRLVIVSNYYNGIDSRIRQILICGPEDKNSTDVAFEDISKLSDLPTNFPNTIR
;
A
#
# COMPACT_ATOMS: atom_id res chain seq x y z
N SER A 1 -7.02 25.44 -4.51
CA SER A 1 -8.25 24.73 -4.89
C SER A 1 -8.02 23.26 -5.16
N TYR A 2 -7.02 22.85 -5.95
CA TYR A 2 -6.82 21.43 -6.31
C TYR A 2 -6.25 20.51 -5.22
N ALA A 3 -5.95 21.04 -4.03
CA ALA A 3 -5.39 20.24 -2.95
C ALA A 3 -6.54 19.58 -2.18
N PRO A 4 -6.54 18.25 -2.01
CA PRO A 4 -7.51 17.58 -1.16
C PRO A 4 -7.39 18.11 0.27
N CYS A 5 -8.52 18.35 0.94
CA CYS A 5 -8.55 18.68 2.36
C CYS A 5 -9.08 17.53 3.21
N GLN A 6 -9.95 16.68 2.65
CA GLN A 6 -10.45 15.50 3.32
C GLN A 6 -10.49 14.32 2.36
N VAL A 7 -9.98 13.19 2.83
CA VAL A 7 -9.95 11.93 2.10
C VAL A 7 -10.53 10.82 2.97
N LEU A 8 -11.10 9.82 2.30
CA LEU A 8 -11.44 8.56 2.92
C LEU A 8 -10.75 7.42 2.18
N ILE A 9 -10.39 6.38 2.92
CA ILE A 9 -9.79 5.16 2.41
C ILE A 9 -10.76 4.02 2.69
N GLN A 10 -11.03 3.26 1.65
CA GLN A 10 -11.90 2.10 1.66
C GLN A 10 -11.14 0.87 1.19
N VAL A 11 -11.55 -0.28 1.70
CA VAL A 11 -10.94 -1.57 1.37
C VAL A 11 -12.02 -2.63 1.20
N GLY A 12 -11.74 -3.64 0.39
CA GLY A 12 -12.67 -4.73 0.12
C GLY A 12 -12.09 -5.74 -0.87
N THR A 13 -12.97 -6.57 -1.41
CA THR A 13 -12.63 -7.59 -2.41
C THR A 13 -12.98 -7.10 -3.82
N ASP A 14 -14.04 -6.31 -3.96
CA ASP A 14 -14.61 -5.79 -5.19
C ASP A 14 -15.25 -4.40 -4.95
N PHE A 15 -15.84 -3.77 -5.98
CA PHE A 15 -16.45 -2.44 -5.86
C PHE A 15 -17.69 -2.39 -4.95
N HIS A 16 -18.34 -3.53 -4.73
CA HIS A 16 -19.61 -3.63 -4.01
C HIS A 16 -19.45 -3.85 -2.50
N ASP A 17 -18.29 -4.34 -2.03
CA ASP A 17 -18.03 -4.68 -0.63
C ASP A 17 -16.98 -3.76 0.03
N LEU A 18 -16.75 -2.58 -0.56
CA LEU A 18 -15.82 -1.58 -0.03
C LEU A 18 -16.30 -1.00 1.29
N GLU A 19 -15.57 -1.25 2.37
CA GLU A 19 -15.79 -0.68 3.70
C GLU A 19 -14.84 0.48 3.97
N THR A 20 -15.34 1.56 4.59
CA THR A 20 -14.52 2.72 4.97
C THR A 20 -13.72 2.40 6.22
N VAL A 21 -12.40 2.38 6.08
CA VAL A 21 -11.48 2.11 7.21
C VAL A 21 -10.88 3.37 7.80
N VAL A 22 -10.72 4.41 7.00
CA VAL A 22 -10.09 5.66 7.44
C VAL A 22 -10.81 6.85 6.81
N ILE A 23 -11.06 7.87 7.63
CA ILE A 23 -11.42 9.22 7.18
C ILE A 23 -10.42 10.17 7.81
N ARG A 24 -9.73 10.97 7.00
CA ARG A 24 -8.66 11.86 7.45
C ARG A 24 -8.69 13.17 6.73
N ASP A 25 -8.35 14.22 7.48
CA ASP A 25 -8.07 15.51 6.92
C ASP A 25 -6.61 15.57 6.48
N ILE A 26 -6.37 16.11 5.30
CA ILE A 26 -5.04 16.32 4.73
C ILE A 26 -4.54 17.70 5.14
N ASN A 27 -3.27 17.79 5.52
CA ASN A 27 -2.67 19.07 5.91
C ASN A 27 -1.68 19.56 4.83
N LEU A 28 -1.94 20.74 4.28
CA LEU A 28 -1.18 21.37 3.19
C LEU A 28 0.30 21.60 3.48
N PHE A 29 0.70 21.68 4.75
CA PHE A 29 2.07 21.97 5.13
C PHE A 29 2.97 20.74 5.12
N TYR A 30 2.41 19.53 4.95
CA TYR A 30 3.16 18.30 4.87
C TYR A 30 3.42 17.89 3.42
N TYR A 31 4.65 17.46 3.14
CA TYR A 31 5.03 16.91 1.83
C TYR A 31 4.49 15.49 1.64
N TRP A 32 4.76 14.63 2.63
CA TRP A 32 4.25 13.27 2.72
C TRP A 32 3.35 13.18 3.95
N GLN A 33 2.20 12.53 3.78
CA GLN A 33 1.29 12.27 4.86
C GLN A 33 0.94 10.79 4.87
N GLU A 34 1.39 10.12 5.92
CA GLU A 34 1.24 8.67 6.08
C GLU A 34 -0.10 8.34 6.72
N PHE A 35 -0.76 7.31 6.18
CA PHE A 35 -2.00 6.77 6.71
C PHE A 35 -1.77 5.32 7.12
N PHE A 36 -1.67 5.07 8.43
CA PHE A 36 -1.57 3.71 8.94
C PHE A 36 -2.94 3.02 8.86
N LEU A 37 -3.02 2.03 7.97
CA LEU A 37 -4.19 1.17 7.79
C LEU A 37 -4.05 -0.05 8.69
N VAL A 38 -4.62 0.02 9.89
CA VAL A 38 -4.49 -1.03 10.91
C VAL A 38 -5.87 -1.60 11.24
N SER A 39 -6.04 -2.90 11.08
CA SER A 39 -7.13 -3.67 11.69
C SER A 39 -6.73 -4.03 13.12
N LYS A 40 -7.69 -4.33 14.00
CA LYS A 40 -7.55 -4.46 15.48
C LYS A 40 -6.25 -5.12 16.01
N THR A 41 -5.59 -5.97 15.23
CA THR A 41 -4.36 -6.67 15.59
C THR A 41 -3.28 -6.72 14.49
N SER A 42 -3.54 -6.24 13.26
CA SER A 42 -2.63 -6.45 12.11
C SER A 42 -2.88 -5.46 10.95
N TYR A 43 -2.06 -5.57 9.91
CA TYR A 43 -2.31 -4.92 8.62
C TYR A 43 -3.64 -5.37 8.02
N ILE A 44 -4.19 -4.52 7.17
CA ILE A 44 -5.43 -4.81 6.44
C ILE A 44 -5.10 -5.65 5.21
N GLU A 45 -5.69 -6.84 5.13
CA GLU A 45 -5.68 -7.66 3.93
C GLU A 45 -6.87 -7.26 3.05
N ALA A 46 -6.60 -6.87 1.81
CA ALA A 46 -7.63 -6.49 0.84
C ALA A 46 -7.14 -6.73 -0.58
N LEU A 47 -8.07 -7.09 -1.48
CA LEU A 47 -7.76 -7.15 -2.92
C LEU A 47 -7.94 -5.78 -3.58
N MET A 48 -8.78 -4.93 -3.00
CA MET A 48 -9.06 -3.60 -3.51
C MET A 48 -8.89 -2.54 -2.42
N LEU A 49 -8.20 -1.45 -2.77
CA LEU A 49 -8.10 -0.23 -1.97
C LEU A 49 -8.62 0.94 -2.80
N ARG A 50 -9.55 1.71 -2.23
CA ARG A 50 -10.13 2.91 -2.84
C ARG A 50 -9.81 4.14 -2.01
N LEU A 51 -9.07 5.08 -2.59
CA LEU A 51 -8.90 6.43 -2.06
C LEU A 51 -9.97 7.34 -2.68
N VAL A 52 -10.83 7.93 -1.85
CA VAL A 52 -11.85 8.88 -2.29
C VAL A 52 -11.52 10.25 -1.73
N ILE A 53 -11.52 11.24 -2.61
CA ILE A 53 -11.39 12.64 -2.22
C ILE A 53 -12.79 13.15 -1.92
N VAL A 54 -13.03 13.48 -0.65
CA VAL A 54 -14.33 13.94 -0.19
C VAL A 54 -14.49 15.42 -0.51
N SER A 55 -13.44 16.20 -0.27
CA SER A 55 -13.44 17.63 -0.54
C SER A 55 -12.03 18.16 -0.74
N ASN A 56 -11.96 19.32 -1.41
CA ASN A 56 -10.75 20.06 -1.64
C ASN A 56 -10.75 21.40 -0.90
N TYR A 57 -9.56 21.91 -0.62
CA TYR A 57 -9.40 23.26 -0.09
C TYR A 57 -10.00 24.32 -1.03
N TYR A 58 -10.62 25.35 -0.45
CA TYR A 58 -11.28 26.42 -1.20
C TYR A 58 -12.39 25.91 -2.15
N ASN A 59 -13.04 24.79 -1.81
CA ASN A 59 -14.13 24.18 -2.59
C ASN A 59 -13.75 23.94 -4.06
N GLY A 60 -12.51 23.51 -4.31
CA GLY A 60 -12.08 23.12 -5.65
C GLY A 60 -12.87 21.91 -6.16
N ILE A 61 -13.24 21.94 -7.44
CA ILE A 61 -13.98 20.86 -8.09
C ILE A 61 -13.06 19.67 -8.36
N ASP A 62 -11.92 19.94 -8.99
CA ASP A 62 -10.94 18.91 -9.32
C ASP A 62 -9.83 18.84 -8.29
N SER A 63 -9.21 17.66 -8.19
CA SER A 63 -8.09 17.40 -7.29
C SER A 63 -6.83 17.04 -8.06
N ARG A 64 -5.67 17.43 -7.52
CA ARG A 64 -4.35 17.02 -8.02
C ARG A 64 -3.66 16.15 -6.98
N ILE A 65 -3.58 14.86 -7.27
CA ILE A 65 -2.74 13.91 -6.54
C ILE A 65 -1.38 13.88 -7.24
N ARG A 66 -0.31 14.17 -6.52
CA ARG A 66 1.05 14.15 -7.09
C ARG A 66 1.64 12.75 -7.09
N GLN A 67 1.46 12.03 -5.98
CA GLN A 67 2.02 10.70 -5.80
C GLN A 67 1.23 9.96 -4.72
N ILE A 68 1.14 8.63 -4.87
CA ILE A 68 0.65 7.71 -3.85
C ILE A 68 1.70 6.61 -3.72
N LEU A 69 2.03 6.27 -2.48
CA LEU A 69 2.85 5.11 -2.15
C LEU A 69 2.03 4.20 -1.23
N ILE A 70 1.93 2.92 -1.57
CA ILE A 70 1.24 1.91 -0.75
C ILE A 70 2.30 0.94 -0.27
N CYS A 71 2.38 0.76 1.04
CA CYS A 71 3.31 -0.17 1.69
C CYS A 71 2.51 -1.28 2.37
N GLY A 72 3.01 -2.52 2.25
CA GLY A 72 2.51 -3.68 2.99
C GLY A 72 3.48 -4.09 4.09
N PRO A 73 3.11 -5.07 4.94
CA PRO A 73 4.07 -5.76 5.78
C PRO A 73 5.23 -6.30 4.96
N GLU A 74 6.42 -6.28 5.56
CA GLU A 74 7.56 -7.01 5.01
C GLU A 74 7.30 -8.51 5.15
N ASP A 75 7.36 -9.23 4.02
CA ASP A 75 7.32 -10.68 4.03
C ASP A 75 8.60 -11.20 4.66
N LYS A 76 8.55 -11.62 5.92
CA LYS A 76 9.71 -12.25 6.60
C LYS A 76 10.22 -13.51 5.90
N ASN A 77 9.43 -14.06 4.97
CA ASN A 77 9.75 -15.22 4.15
C ASN A 77 10.09 -14.85 2.70
N SER A 78 9.92 -13.59 2.27
CA SER A 78 10.60 -13.13 1.06
C SER A 78 12.06 -12.97 1.46
N THR A 79 12.79 -14.06 1.39
CA THR A 79 14.23 -13.95 1.19
C THR A 79 14.39 -13.15 -0.10
N ASP A 80 14.59 -11.83 0.04
CA ASP A 80 15.73 -11.23 -0.65
C ASP A 80 16.81 -12.29 -0.56
N VAL A 81 17.19 -12.88 -1.70
CA VAL A 81 18.21 -13.92 -1.73
C VAL A 81 19.44 -13.27 -1.13
N ALA A 82 19.58 -13.43 0.18
CA ALA A 82 20.68 -12.88 0.92
C ALA A 82 21.90 -13.57 0.35
N PHE A 83 22.96 -12.81 0.11
CA PHE A 83 24.23 -13.37 -0.37
C PHE A 83 24.74 -14.54 0.51
N GLU A 84 24.20 -14.71 1.72
CA GLU A 84 24.43 -15.85 2.61
C GLU A 84 23.86 -17.19 2.08
N ASP A 85 22.74 -17.19 1.35
CA ASP A 85 22.17 -18.42 0.79
C ASP A 85 22.97 -18.97 -0.40
N ILE A 86 23.84 -18.15 -1.02
CA ILE A 86 24.78 -18.58 -2.05
C ILE A 86 25.86 -19.50 -1.45
N SER A 87 26.23 -19.30 -0.18
CA SER A 87 27.23 -20.15 0.49
C SER A 87 26.74 -21.57 0.79
N LYS A 88 25.41 -21.78 0.83
CA LYS A 88 24.77 -23.08 1.01
C LYS A 88 24.41 -23.76 -0.32
N LEU A 89 24.57 -23.06 -1.44
CA LEU A 89 24.31 -23.59 -2.78
C LEU A 89 25.41 -24.54 -3.29
N SER A 90 26.57 -24.62 -2.61
CA SER A 90 27.65 -25.55 -2.97
C SER A 90 27.29 -27.02 -2.78
N ASP A 91 26.23 -27.30 -2.00
CA ASP A 91 25.90 -28.65 -1.55
C ASP A 91 24.68 -29.25 -2.28
N LEU A 92 24.14 -28.55 -3.28
CA LEU A 92 23.01 -29.04 -4.07
C LEU A 92 23.49 -29.77 -5.34
N PRO A 93 23.00 -30.99 -5.61
CA PRO A 93 23.29 -31.69 -6.86
C PRO A 93 22.75 -30.86 -8.04
N THR A 94 23.61 -30.66 -9.03
CA THR A 94 23.54 -29.70 -10.15
C THR A 94 22.39 -29.88 -11.15
N ASN A 95 21.34 -30.65 -10.84
CA ASN A 95 20.33 -31.09 -11.81
C ASN A 95 18.86 -30.87 -11.37
N PHE A 96 18.51 -29.66 -10.90
CA PHE A 96 17.10 -29.25 -10.85
C PHE A 96 16.92 -27.82 -11.37
N PRO A 97 16.28 -27.61 -12.53
CA PRO A 97 15.85 -26.27 -12.94
C PRO A 97 14.55 -25.95 -12.21
N ASN A 98 14.64 -25.30 -11.04
CA ASN A 98 13.46 -24.79 -10.32
C ASN A 98 12.96 -23.43 -10.84
N THR A 99 13.23 -23.10 -12.11
CA THR A 99 12.58 -21.97 -12.79
C THR A 99 12.92 -21.97 -14.29
N ILE A 100 11.89 -21.91 -15.13
CA ILE A 100 12.00 -21.48 -16.53
C ILE A 100 11.64 -19.99 -16.52
N ARG A 101 12.55 -19.15 -17.06
CA ARG A 101 12.32 -17.72 -17.34
C ARG A 101 11.50 -17.55 -18.62
#